data_AF-A0A6I3S9X0-F1
#
_entry.id   AF-A0A6I3S9X0-F1
#
_cell.length_a   1.000
_cell.length_b   1.000
_cell.length_c   1.000
_cell.angle_alpha   90.00
_cell.angle_beta   90.00
_cell.angle_gamma   90.00
#
_symmetry.space_group_name_H-M   'P 1'
#
loop_
_entity.id
_entity.type
_entity.pdbx_description
1 polymer ?
#
loop_
_entity_poly.entity_id
_entity_poly.type
_entity_poly.pdbx_seq_one_letter_code
_entity_poly.pdbx_strand_id
1 'polypeptide(L)'
;MSFIDPTSGERFFYNHESMYLDDKLLLINNQKNREYQFLLMEAYEIFEDTLEELYAYTMINDRNIWPNEIKNISNEEIIQKDFKYFCRKANQRKGGAIKIGMQLIDYLECNIKWEGLSLKQRIIFVEKLRHIIVHKRGYLSDKNEFILKVAKDSGTFNNGKICEKLKEYINCFVSSEENGITVILDECVLTPPPLMPIRIEYNRFELLIDNLMVCIYLIIKKLTERSINNIV
;
A
#
# COMPACT_ATOMS: atom_id res chain seq x y z
N MET A 1 -10.77 -34.09 -1.98
CA MET A 1 -9.90 -34.31 -0.79
C MET A 1 -10.58 -35.29 0.16
N SER A 2 -9.85 -35.95 1.06
CA SER A 2 -10.44 -36.79 2.12
C SER A 2 -9.67 -36.62 3.42
N PHE A 3 -10.34 -36.79 4.56
CA PHE A 3 -9.71 -36.90 5.87
C PHE A 3 -10.25 -38.11 6.63
N ILE A 4 -9.53 -38.56 7.65
CA ILE A 4 -10.00 -39.62 8.55
C ILE A 4 -10.66 -38.92 9.74
N ASP A 5 -11.92 -39.26 9.99
CA ASP A 5 -12.61 -38.82 11.20
C ASP A 5 -11.96 -39.50 12.41
N PRO A 6 -11.37 -38.75 13.36
CA PRO A 6 -10.68 -39.33 14.51
C PRO A 6 -11.63 -40.00 15.51
N THR A 7 -12.94 -39.77 15.41
CA THR A 7 -13.94 -40.33 16.34
C THR A 7 -14.53 -41.65 15.86
N SER A 8 -14.78 -41.77 14.55
CA SER A 8 -15.31 -43.00 13.93
C SER A 8 -14.23 -43.86 13.27
N GLY A 9 -13.05 -43.28 12.97
CA GLY A 9 -12.01 -43.92 12.16
C GLY A 9 -12.37 -44.01 10.67
N GLU A 10 -13.54 -43.52 10.27
CA GLU A 10 -13.99 -43.58 8.88
C GLU A 10 -13.30 -42.51 8.04
N ARG A 11 -12.98 -42.86 6.79
CA ARG A 11 -12.43 -41.92 5.82
C ARG A 11 -13.58 -41.15 5.17
N PHE A 12 -13.75 -39.90 5.57
CA PHE A 12 -14.69 -38.97 4.93
C PHE A 12 -14.07 -38.39 3.65
N PHE A 13 -14.77 -38.59 2.54
CA PHE A 13 -14.44 -37.99 1.26
C PHE A 13 -15.25 -36.72 1.06
N TYR A 14 -14.57 -35.60 0.79
CA TYR A 14 -15.24 -34.43 0.24
C TYR A 14 -15.71 -34.80 -1.16
N ASN A 15 -17.02 -34.95 -1.33
CA ASN A 15 -17.62 -35.12 -2.66
C ASN A 15 -17.30 -33.86 -3.47
N HIS A 16 -16.69 -34.05 -4.65
CA HIS A 16 -16.61 -33.00 -5.64
C HIS A 16 -17.99 -32.90 -6.29
N GLU A 17 -18.76 -31.87 -5.97
CA GLU A 17 -19.79 -31.44 -6.92
C GLU A 17 -19.09 -31.15 -8.25
N SER A 18 -19.70 -31.58 -9.36
CA SER A 18 -19.20 -31.29 -10.69
C SER A 18 -19.34 -29.78 -10.94
N MET A 19 -18.31 -29.02 -10.58
CA MET A 19 -18.21 -27.62 -10.94
C MET A 19 -18.04 -27.50 -12.45
N TYR A 20 -18.77 -26.55 -13.04
CA TYR A 20 -18.58 -26.19 -14.45
C TYR A 20 -17.18 -25.59 -14.63
N LEU A 21 -16.70 -25.58 -15.87
CA LEU A 21 -15.37 -25.03 -16.17
C LEU A 21 -15.26 -23.56 -15.75
N ASP A 22 -16.34 -22.79 -15.93
CA ASP A 22 -16.43 -21.38 -15.57
C ASP A 22 -16.29 -21.16 -14.06
N ASP A 23 -16.93 -22.02 -13.24
CA ASP A 23 -16.80 -21.97 -11.78
C ASP A 23 -15.35 -22.21 -11.34
N LYS A 24 -14.66 -23.15 -12.01
CA LYS A 24 -13.24 -23.44 -11.74
C LYS A 24 -12.35 -22.26 -12.12
N LEU A 25 -12.60 -21.62 -13.27
CA LEU A 25 -11.86 -20.45 -13.71
C LEU A 25 -12.05 -19.28 -12.73
N LEU A 26 -13.29 -19.04 -12.28
CA LEU A 26 -13.60 -18.02 -11.29
C LEU A 26 -12.87 -18.28 -9.97
N LEU A 27 -12.86 -19.52 -9.49
CA LEU A 27 -12.13 -19.90 -8.27
C LEU A 27 -10.62 -19.66 -8.40
N ILE A 28 -10.02 -20.01 -9.54
CA ILE A 28 -8.59 -19.79 -9.79
C ILE A 28 -8.28 -18.29 -9.81
N ASN A 29 -9.10 -17.47 -10.48
CA ASN A 29 -8.91 -16.02 -10.53
C ASN A 29 -9.05 -15.39 -9.14
N ASN A 30 -10.05 -15.81 -8.36
CA ASN A 30 -10.26 -15.35 -6.99
C ASN A 30 -9.09 -15.72 -6.06
N GLN A 31 -8.56 -16.94 -6.21
CA GLN A 31 -7.38 -17.37 -5.46
C GLN A 31 -6.16 -16.51 -5.83
N LYS A 32 -5.91 -16.32 -7.13
CA LYS A 32 -4.80 -15.48 -7.60
C LYS A 32 -4.90 -14.04 -7.09
N ASN A 33 -6.09 -13.43 -7.18
CA ASN A 33 -6.33 -12.09 -6.64
C ASN A 33 -6.07 -12.04 -5.13
N ARG A 34 -6.46 -13.09 -4.38
CA ARG A 34 -6.20 -13.18 -2.94
C ARG A 34 -4.70 -13.29 -2.62
N GLU A 35 -3.94 -14.02 -3.43
CA GLU A 35 -2.49 -14.10 -3.32
C GLU A 35 -1.85 -12.72 -3.55
N TYR A 36 -2.26 -11.97 -4.58
CA TYR A 36 -1.79 -10.60 -4.79
C TYR A 36 -2.17 -9.63 -3.66
N GLN A 37 -3.38 -9.76 -3.10
CA GLN A 37 -3.77 -8.99 -1.92
C GLN A 37 -2.87 -9.28 -0.71
N PHE A 38 -2.51 -10.55 -0.50
CA PHE A 38 -1.57 -10.94 0.55
C PHE A 38 -0.17 -10.38 0.31
N LEU A 39 0.35 -10.49 -0.92
CA LEU A 39 1.65 -9.92 -1.28
C LEU A 39 1.69 -8.39 -1.10
N LEU A 40 0.59 -7.69 -1.40
CA LEU A 40 0.52 -6.24 -1.19
C LEU A 40 0.56 -5.89 0.30
N MET A 41 -0.09 -6.70 1.15
CA MET A 41 -0.05 -6.52 2.60
C MET A 41 1.38 -6.66 3.12
N GLU A 42 2.07 -7.74 2.76
CA GLU A 42 3.47 -7.99 3.17
C GLU A 42 4.42 -6.89 2.66
N ALA A 43 4.28 -6.50 1.40
CA ALA A 43 5.09 -5.42 0.82
C ALA A 43 4.84 -4.08 1.51
N TYR A 44 3.60 -3.81 1.92
CA TYR A 44 3.27 -2.60 2.68
C TYR A 44 3.91 -2.61 4.07
N GLU A 45 3.97 -3.75 4.76
CA GLU A 45 4.63 -3.87 6.07
C GLU A 45 6.13 -3.60 5.96
N ILE A 46 6.80 -4.16 4.95
CA ILE A 46 8.22 -3.85 4.67
C ILE A 46 8.40 -2.35 4.35
N PHE A 47 7.46 -1.76 3.61
CA PHE A 47 7.47 -0.33 3.32
C PHE A 47 7.33 0.53 4.59
N GLU A 48 6.47 0.15 5.53
CA GLU A 48 6.33 0.85 6.81
C GLU A 48 7.62 0.80 7.62
N ASP A 49 8.21 -0.39 7.78
CA ASP A 49 9.48 -0.58 8.48
C ASP A 49 10.60 0.26 7.83
N THR A 50 10.66 0.28 6.49
CA THR A 50 11.65 1.07 5.75
C THR A 50 11.48 2.58 5.99
N LEU A 51 10.25 3.09 6.04
CA LEU A 51 10.00 4.50 6.35
C LEU A 51 10.47 4.86 7.77
N GLU A 52 10.24 3.97 8.73
CA GLU A 52 10.67 4.16 10.12
C GLU A 52 12.20 4.15 10.24
N GLU A 53 12.88 3.26 9.53
CA GLU A 53 14.35 3.23 9.43
C GLU A 53 14.93 4.49 8.77
N LEU A 54 14.35 4.93 7.64
CA LEU A 54 14.78 6.17 6.98
C LEU A 54 14.57 7.39 7.88
N TYR A 55 13.45 7.42 8.61
CA TYR A 55 13.21 8.47 9.60
C TYR A 55 14.21 8.41 10.75
N ALA A 56 14.52 7.22 11.28
CA ALA A 56 15.58 7.05 12.29
C ALA A 56 16.95 7.52 11.76
N TYR A 57 17.27 7.23 10.50
CA TYR A 57 18.51 7.67 9.84
C TYR A 57 18.63 9.20 9.78
N THR A 58 17.51 9.91 9.57
CA THR A 58 17.52 11.38 9.57
C THR A 58 17.93 11.97 10.91
N MET A 59 17.77 11.25 12.03
CA MET A 59 18.21 11.74 13.33
C MET A 59 19.74 11.95 13.42
N ILE A 60 20.49 11.16 12.64
CA ILE A 60 21.95 11.25 12.59
C ILE A 60 22.38 12.38 11.64
N ASN A 61 21.69 12.55 10.52
CA ASN A 61 22.15 13.37 9.39
C ASN A 61 21.40 14.71 9.20
N ASP A 62 20.14 14.81 9.63
CA ASP A 62 19.30 16.00 9.49
C ASP A 62 18.22 16.05 10.60
N ARG A 63 18.63 16.53 11.78
CA ARG A 63 17.80 16.55 13.01
C ARG A 63 16.57 17.45 12.91
N ASN A 64 16.53 18.35 11.94
CA ASN A 64 15.40 19.27 11.73
C ASN A 64 14.10 18.54 11.39
N ILE A 65 14.20 17.29 10.95
CA ILE A 65 13.07 16.38 10.69
C ILE A 65 12.41 15.87 11.99
N TRP A 66 13.06 16.03 13.15
CA TRP A 66 12.59 15.53 14.45
C TRP A 66 12.18 16.62 15.47
N PRO A 67 11.51 17.72 15.09
CA PRO A 67 11.47 18.93 15.90
C PRO A 67 10.69 18.80 17.22
N ASN A 68 9.74 17.86 17.33
CA ASN A 68 8.93 17.71 18.55
C ASN A 68 9.47 16.61 19.47
N GLU A 69 10.06 15.58 18.88
CA GLU A 69 10.51 14.38 19.54
C GLU A 69 11.85 14.59 20.25
N ILE A 70 12.66 15.57 19.84
CA ILE A 70 13.99 15.86 20.42
C ILE A 70 14.03 17.11 21.29
N LYS A 71 12.89 17.80 21.47
CA LYS A 71 12.82 19.08 22.20
C LYS A 71 13.44 19.06 23.59
N ASN A 72 13.48 17.89 24.23
CA ASN A 72 13.97 17.70 25.61
C ASN A 72 15.22 16.81 25.70
N ILE A 73 15.85 16.43 24.58
CA ILE A 73 17.03 15.56 24.58
C ILE A 73 18.25 16.41 24.26
N SER A 74 19.29 16.34 25.09
CA SER A 74 20.51 17.10 24.83
C SER A 74 21.27 16.52 23.62
N ASN A 75 22.09 17.34 22.95
CA ASN A 75 22.91 16.88 21.83
C ASN A 75 23.91 15.78 22.26
N GLU A 76 24.38 15.81 23.49
CA GLU A 76 25.29 14.80 24.07
C GLU A 76 24.56 13.47 24.31
N GLU A 77 23.31 13.52 24.80
CA GLU A 77 22.47 12.34 24.97
C GLU A 77 22.17 11.68 23.61
N ILE A 78 21.93 12.47 22.56
CA ILE A 78 21.67 11.97 21.20
C ILE A 78 22.88 11.17 20.67
N ILE A 79 24.10 11.69 20.86
CA ILE A 79 25.34 11.05 20.37
C ILE A 79 25.57 9.69 21.05
N GLN A 80 25.09 9.51 22.28
CA GLN A 80 25.21 8.25 23.02
C GLN A 80 24.15 7.21 22.65
N LYS A 81 23.11 7.58 21.88
CA LYS A 81 22.09 6.63 21.43
C LYS A 81 22.50 5.96 20.12
N ASP A 82 22.18 4.68 20.01
CA ASP A 82 22.39 3.92 18.79
C ASP A 82 21.22 4.07 17.80
N PHE A 83 21.42 3.60 16.57
CA PHE A 83 20.38 3.60 15.53
C PHE A 83 19.11 2.86 15.99
N LYS A 84 19.26 1.74 16.72
CA LYS A 84 18.12 0.94 17.22
C LYS A 84 17.22 1.73 18.17
N TYR A 85 17.79 2.61 19.01
CA TYR A 85 17.01 3.50 19.85
C TYR A 85 16.11 4.43 19.01
N PHE A 86 16.63 4.99 17.91
CA PHE A 86 15.87 5.87 17.05
C PHE A 86 14.80 5.13 16.23
N CYS A 87 15.07 3.90 15.78
CA CYS A 87 14.04 3.04 15.19
C CYS A 87 12.90 2.83 16.20
N ARG A 88 13.18 2.37 17.42
CA ARG A 88 12.13 2.18 18.45
C ARG A 88 11.29 3.41 18.69
N LYS A 89 11.91 4.60 18.64
CA LYS A 89 11.22 5.87 18.81
C LYS A 89 10.36 6.24 17.60
N ALA A 90 10.81 5.94 16.38
CA ALA A 90 10.02 6.09 15.16
C ALA A 90 8.77 5.22 15.20
N ASN A 91 8.90 3.94 15.57
CA ASN A 91 7.79 2.97 15.63
C ASN A 91 6.72 3.35 16.68
N GLN A 92 7.11 4.08 17.74
CA GLN A 92 6.20 4.54 18.79
C GLN A 92 5.41 5.80 18.40
N ARG A 93 5.63 6.35 17.20
CA ARG A 93 5.06 7.64 16.81
C ARG A 93 3.56 7.56 16.55
N LYS A 94 2.84 8.57 17.04
CA LYS A 94 1.38 8.65 16.90
C LYS A 94 0.97 8.81 15.43
N GLY A 95 0.36 7.77 14.87
CA GLY A 95 -0.13 7.72 13.49
C GLY A 95 0.76 6.92 12.55
N GLY A 96 1.77 6.22 13.08
CA GLY A 96 2.52 5.18 12.37
C GLY A 96 3.37 5.68 11.21
N ALA A 97 3.87 4.72 10.43
CA ALA A 97 4.78 4.94 9.31
C ALA A 97 4.18 5.84 8.23
N ILE A 98 2.85 5.80 7.98
CA ILE A 98 2.23 6.66 6.97
C ILE A 98 2.45 8.16 7.25
N LYS A 99 2.35 8.60 8.52
CA LYS A 99 2.61 10.00 8.88
C LYS A 99 4.09 10.35 8.76
N ILE A 100 4.96 9.42 9.11
CA ILE A 100 6.40 9.55 8.89
C ILE A 100 6.67 9.78 7.40
N GLY A 101 6.11 8.93 6.52
CA GLY A 101 6.21 9.05 5.07
C GLY A 101 5.69 10.40 4.56
N MET A 102 4.51 10.84 5.00
CA MET A 102 3.97 12.14 4.59
C MET A 102 4.89 13.30 4.99
N GLN A 103 5.47 13.26 6.19
CA GLN A 103 6.39 14.28 6.67
C GLN A 103 7.71 14.26 5.88
N LEU A 104 8.28 13.08 5.64
CA LEU A 104 9.50 12.93 4.83
C LEU A 104 9.27 13.47 3.42
N ILE A 105 8.14 13.13 2.80
CA ILE A 105 7.77 13.63 1.47
C ILE A 105 7.66 15.16 1.44
N ASP A 106 7.07 15.78 2.46
CA ASP A 106 6.99 17.26 2.52
C ASP A 106 8.36 17.89 2.75
N TYR A 107 9.09 17.40 3.75
CA TYR A 107 10.35 17.99 4.17
C TYR A 107 11.45 17.88 3.11
N LEU A 108 11.44 16.79 2.34
CA LEU A 108 12.37 16.52 1.25
C LEU A 108 11.84 16.99 -0.12
N GLU A 109 10.63 17.55 -0.15
CA GLU A 109 9.97 18.05 -1.36
C GLU A 109 9.80 16.97 -2.45
N CYS A 110 9.50 15.73 -2.05
CA CYS A 110 9.38 14.57 -2.93
C CYS A 110 7.98 14.37 -3.52
N ASN A 111 7.02 15.28 -3.28
CA ASN A 111 5.62 15.08 -3.66
C ASN A 111 5.40 15.35 -5.16
N ILE A 112 6.00 14.52 -6.01
CA ILE A 112 5.85 14.60 -7.46
C ILE A 112 4.43 14.21 -7.89
N LYS A 113 3.99 14.73 -9.04
CA LYS A 113 2.71 14.41 -9.67
C LYS A 113 2.92 13.75 -11.01
N TRP A 114 2.23 12.65 -11.25
CA TRP A 114 2.16 12.01 -12.56
C TRP A 114 0.74 11.48 -12.81
N GLU A 115 0.29 11.61 -14.06
CA GLU A 115 -1.07 11.25 -14.49
C GLU A 115 -2.18 11.94 -13.68
N GLY A 116 -1.90 13.14 -13.17
CA GLY A 116 -2.85 13.93 -12.41
C GLY A 116 -2.96 13.59 -10.93
N LEU A 117 -2.19 12.63 -10.41
CA LEU A 117 -2.14 12.27 -8.99
C LEU A 117 -0.76 12.49 -8.39
N SER A 118 -0.72 12.93 -7.14
CA SER A 118 0.51 13.12 -6.38
C SER A 118 0.96 11.83 -5.70
N LEU A 119 2.26 11.73 -5.41
CA LEU A 119 2.84 10.60 -4.66
C LEU A 119 2.06 10.35 -3.36
N LYS A 120 1.80 11.40 -2.59
CA LYS A 120 1.02 11.30 -1.34
C LYS A 120 -0.36 10.67 -1.54
N GLN A 121 -1.09 11.10 -2.57
CA GLN A 121 -2.43 10.58 -2.86
C GLN A 121 -2.38 9.08 -3.17
N ARG A 122 -1.36 8.64 -3.92
CA ARG A 122 -1.15 7.24 -4.26
C ARG A 122 -0.79 6.39 -3.03
N ILE A 123 0.12 6.87 -2.17
CA ILE A 123 0.51 6.15 -0.94
C ILE A 123 -0.67 6.05 0.05
N ILE A 124 -1.45 7.13 0.22
CA ILE A 124 -2.66 7.11 1.05
C ILE A 124 -3.68 6.12 0.49
N PHE A 125 -3.84 6.04 -0.82
CA PHE A 125 -4.71 5.04 -1.43
C PHE A 125 -4.24 3.61 -1.13
N VAL A 126 -2.94 3.30 -1.26
CA VAL A 126 -2.38 1.98 -0.94
C VAL A 126 -2.63 1.62 0.53
N GLU A 127 -2.41 2.55 1.47
CA GLU A 127 -2.72 2.37 2.90
C GLU A 127 -4.18 2.00 3.13
N LYS A 128 -5.12 2.72 2.49
CA LYS A 128 -6.55 2.44 2.60
C LYS A 128 -6.96 1.12 1.98
N LEU A 129 -6.34 0.72 0.86
CA LEU A 129 -6.53 -0.60 0.28
C LEU A 129 -6.04 -1.70 1.22
N ARG A 130 -4.85 -1.55 1.81
CA ARG A 130 -4.30 -2.50 2.78
C ARG A 130 -5.24 -2.71 3.96
N HIS A 131 -5.83 -1.65 4.50
CA HIS A 131 -6.83 -1.77 5.56
C HIS A 131 -8.07 -2.58 5.16
N ILE A 132 -8.56 -2.44 3.93
CA ILE A 132 -9.68 -3.25 3.42
C ILE A 132 -9.26 -4.71 3.26
N ILE A 133 -8.08 -4.96 2.71
CA ILE A 133 -7.55 -6.31 2.49
C ILE A 133 -7.41 -7.07 3.82
N VAL A 134 -6.83 -6.42 4.84
CA VAL A 134 -6.56 -7.02 6.15
C VAL A 134 -7.84 -7.16 6.97
N HIS A 135 -8.63 -6.10 7.12
CA HIS A 135 -9.76 -6.10 8.07
C HIS A 135 -11.09 -6.51 7.45
N LYS A 136 -11.25 -6.36 6.13
CA LYS A 136 -12.48 -6.68 5.40
C LYS A 136 -12.28 -7.76 4.33
N ARG A 137 -11.14 -8.46 4.34
CA ARG A 137 -10.81 -9.54 3.40
C ARG A 137 -10.87 -9.11 1.93
N GLY A 138 -10.64 -7.82 1.64
CA GLY A 138 -10.70 -7.29 0.28
C GLY A 138 -12.10 -6.80 -0.15
N TYR A 139 -13.12 -6.92 0.70
CA TYR A 139 -14.49 -6.51 0.37
C TYR A 139 -14.85 -5.11 0.88
N LEU A 140 -15.58 -4.37 0.05
CA LEU A 140 -16.12 -3.05 0.36
C LEU A 140 -17.62 -3.16 0.65
N SER A 141 -18.06 -2.42 1.65
CA SER A 141 -19.49 -2.21 1.93
C SER A 141 -20.11 -1.22 0.96
N ASP A 142 -19.41 -0.12 0.69
CA ASP A 142 -19.83 0.93 -0.22
C ASP A 142 -18.60 1.53 -0.93
N LYS A 143 -18.63 1.53 -2.27
CA LYS A 143 -17.56 2.06 -3.11
C LYS A 143 -17.43 3.59 -3.02
N ASN A 144 -18.54 4.30 -2.97
CA ASN A 144 -18.56 5.76 -2.87
C ASN A 144 -18.08 6.24 -1.51
N GLU A 145 -18.45 5.53 -0.44
CA GLU A 145 -17.94 5.81 0.91
C GLU A 145 -16.41 5.64 0.95
N PHE A 146 -15.90 4.58 0.33
CA PHE A 146 -14.47 4.35 0.21
C PHE A 146 -13.75 5.46 -0.57
N ILE A 147 -14.25 5.80 -1.76
CA ILE A 147 -13.69 6.90 -2.57
C ILE A 147 -13.68 8.21 -1.78
N LEU A 148 -14.78 8.53 -1.08
CA LEU A 148 -14.89 9.73 -0.26
C LEU A 148 -13.86 9.71 0.88
N LYS A 149 -13.64 8.56 1.53
CA LYS A 149 -12.65 8.40 2.58
C LYS A 149 -11.23 8.64 2.06
N VAL A 150 -10.86 8.02 0.94
CA VAL A 150 -9.55 8.23 0.29
C VAL A 150 -9.39 9.69 -0.11
N ALA A 151 -10.44 10.34 -0.64
CA ALA A 151 -10.37 11.72 -1.07
C ALA A 151 -10.18 12.71 0.09
N LYS A 152 -10.85 12.47 1.22
CA LYS A 152 -10.68 13.28 2.45
C LYS A 152 -9.26 13.14 3.00
N ASP A 153 -8.78 11.92 3.16
CA ASP A 153 -7.47 11.67 3.75
C ASP A 153 -6.32 12.12 2.83
N SER A 154 -6.53 12.08 1.52
CA SER A 154 -5.55 12.56 0.52
C SER A 154 -5.64 14.05 0.20
N GLY A 155 -6.54 14.80 0.85
CA GLY A 155 -6.71 16.25 0.67
C GLY A 155 -7.26 16.64 -0.71
N THR A 156 -7.92 15.72 -1.42
CA THR A 156 -8.52 15.94 -2.75
C THR A 156 -10.02 16.15 -2.72
N PHE A 157 -10.60 16.19 -1.52
CA PHE A 157 -11.98 16.61 -1.29
C PHE A 157 -12.03 18.12 -1.05
N ASN A 158 -12.56 18.88 -2.01
CA ASN A 158 -12.67 20.34 -1.90
C ASN A 158 -14.09 20.80 -2.25
N ASN A 159 -14.72 21.57 -1.36
CA ASN A 159 -16.07 22.13 -1.55
C ASN A 159 -17.11 21.10 -2.02
N GLY A 160 -17.11 19.90 -1.43
CA GLY A 160 -18.04 18.84 -1.80
C GLY A 160 -17.68 18.06 -3.08
N LYS A 161 -16.60 18.44 -3.78
CA LYS A 161 -16.14 17.79 -5.02
C LYS A 161 -14.91 16.93 -4.76
N ILE A 162 -14.93 15.74 -5.34
CA ILE A 162 -13.82 14.78 -5.34
C ILE A 162 -13.08 14.92 -6.68
N CYS A 163 -11.75 14.86 -6.66
CA CYS A 163 -10.92 14.83 -7.86
C CYS A 163 -11.31 13.66 -8.79
N GLU A 164 -11.70 13.94 -10.04
CA GLU A 164 -12.12 12.90 -11.00
C GLU A 164 -10.98 11.91 -11.32
N LYS A 165 -9.74 12.39 -11.43
CA LYS A 165 -8.58 11.51 -11.64
C LYS A 165 -8.37 10.50 -10.51
N LEU A 166 -8.66 10.90 -9.27
CA LEU A 166 -8.61 9.98 -8.14
C LEU A 166 -9.72 8.93 -8.22
N LYS A 167 -10.93 9.31 -8.63
CA LYS A 167 -12.03 8.35 -8.82
C LYS A 167 -11.69 7.34 -9.92
N GLU A 168 -11.23 7.83 -11.08
CA GLU A 168 -10.78 7.00 -12.20
C GLU A 168 -9.73 5.99 -11.72
N TYR A 169 -8.72 6.47 -11.00
CA TYR A 169 -7.67 5.64 -10.45
C TYR A 169 -8.20 4.58 -9.47
N ILE A 170 -9.02 4.94 -8.49
CA ILE A 170 -9.61 3.99 -7.54
C ILE A 170 -10.47 2.94 -8.26
N ASN A 171 -11.23 3.36 -9.27
CA ASN A 171 -12.10 2.48 -10.03
C ASN A 171 -11.34 1.38 -10.78
N CYS A 172 -10.06 1.58 -11.09
CA CYS A 172 -9.21 0.54 -11.68
C CYS A 172 -9.01 -0.66 -10.74
N PHE A 173 -9.17 -0.50 -9.43
CA PHE A 173 -8.87 -1.54 -8.42
C PHE A 173 -10.11 -2.07 -7.71
N VAL A 174 -11.32 -1.62 -8.08
CA VAL A 174 -12.56 -1.98 -7.37
C VAL A 174 -13.64 -2.41 -8.36
N SER A 175 -14.04 -3.67 -8.27
CA SER A 175 -15.08 -4.29 -9.09
C SER A 175 -16.33 -4.63 -8.28
N SER A 176 -17.48 -4.68 -8.94
CA SER A 176 -18.72 -5.22 -8.39
C SER A 176 -18.92 -6.64 -8.94
N GLU A 177 -18.91 -7.63 -8.07
CA GLU A 177 -19.16 -9.04 -8.39
C GLU A 177 -20.44 -9.53 -7.71
N GLU A 178 -20.89 -10.74 -8.03
CA GLU A 178 -22.10 -11.35 -7.42
C GLU A 178 -22.03 -11.37 -5.89
N ASN A 179 -20.83 -11.54 -5.33
CA ASN A 179 -20.60 -11.62 -3.89
C ASN A 179 -20.36 -10.24 -3.23
N GLY A 180 -20.48 -9.15 -3.99
CA GLY A 180 -20.32 -7.78 -3.50
C GLY A 180 -19.18 -7.02 -4.17
N ILE A 181 -18.79 -5.90 -3.57
CA ILE A 181 -17.77 -5.01 -4.11
C ILE A 181 -16.40 -5.48 -3.60
N THR A 182 -15.47 -5.80 -4.50
CA THR A 182 -14.17 -6.39 -4.15
C THR A 182 -13.00 -5.61 -4.73
N VAL A 183 -11.87 -5.66 -4.02
CA VAL A 183 -10.58 -5.17 -4.51
C VAL A 183 -10.01 -6.19 -5.50
N ILE A 184 -9.71 -5.73 -6.70
CA ILE A 184 -9.08 -6.54 -7.76
C ILE A 184 -7.67 -6.04 -8.05
N LEU A 185 -6.70 -6.95 -7.92
CA LEU A 185 -5.27 -6.68 -8.13
C LEU A 185 -4.68 -7.54 -9.27
N ASP A 186 -5.51 -8.35 -9.92
CA ASP A 186 -5.13 -9.15 -11.08
C ASP A 186 -4.90 -8.29 -12.34
N GLU A 187 -4.38 -8.94 -13.38
CA GLU A 187 -4.05 -8.31 -14.65
C GLU A 187 -5.32 -7.93 -15.41
N CYS A 188 -5.33 -6.71 -15.94
CA CYS A 188 -6.42 -6.22 -16.78
C CYS A 188 -6.01 -6.28 -18.25
N VAL A 189 -6.79 -6.98 -19.07
CA VAL A 189 -6.63 -6.93 -20.53
C VAL A 189 -7.12 -5.58 -21.04
N LEU A 190 -6.24 -4.80 -21.66
CA LEU A 190 -6.57 -3.49 -22.25
C LEU A 190 -7.25 -3.63 -23.60
N THR A 191 -6.86 -4.64 -24.38
CA THR A 191 -7.38 -4.85 -25.73
C THR A 191 -7.42 -6.35 -26.02
N PRO A 192 -8.60 -6.98 -26.01
CA PRO A 192 -8.71 -8.38 -26.37
C PRO A 192 -8.59 -8.54 -27.90
N PRO A 193 -8.02 -9.65 -28.40
CA PRO A 193 -8.18 -10.03 -29.79
C PRO A 193 -9.67 -10.06 -30.17
N PRO A 194 -10.07 -9.54 -31.35
CA PRO A 194 -9.26 -9.24 -32.52
C PRO A 194 -8.82 -7.77 -32.68
N LEU A 195 -9.14 -6.88 -31.72
CA LEU A 195 -8.81 -5.44 -31.83
C LEU A 195 -7.31 -5.17 -31.97
N MET A 196 -6.49 -6.04 -31.37
CA MET A 196 -5.04 -6.02 -31.49
C MET A 196 -4.52 -7.46 -31.55
N PRO A 197 -3.52 -7.77 -32.41
CA PRO A 197 -2.98 -9.13 -32.53
C PRO A 197 -2.13 -9.56 -31.32
N ILE A 198 -1.84 -8.62 -30.41
CA ILE A 198 -1.05 -8.84 -29.20
C ILE A 198 -1.93 -8.52 -28.01
N ARG A 199 -2.02 -9.46 -27.07
CA ARG A 199 -2.69 -9.25 -25.78
C ARG A 199 -1.84 -8.28 -24.95
N ILE A 200 -2.36 -7.08 -24.72
CA ILE A 200 -1.75 -6.09 -23.81
C ILE A 200 -2.47 -6.16 -22.48
N GLU A 201 -1.69 -6.36 -21.42
CA GLU A 201 -2.18 -6.41 -20.05
C GLU A 201 -1.40 -5.41 -19.21
N TYR A 202 -2.04 -4.88 -18.16
CA TYR A 202 -1.32 -4.24 -17.08
C TYR A 202 -1.65 -4.93 -15.75
N ASN A 203 -0.63 -5.05 -14.91
CA ASN A 203 -0.74 -5.67 -13.61
C ASN A 203 -1.10 -4.60 -12.56
N ARG A 204 -2.31 -4.70 -12.00
CA ARG A 204 -2.78 -3.76 -10.97
C ARG A 204 -1.95 -3.86 -9.70
N PHE A 205 -1.54 -5.06 -9.30
CA PHE A 205 -0.66 -5.24 -8.15
C PHE A 205 0.68 -4.50 -8.34
N GLU A 206 1.32 -4.64 -9.50
CA GLU A 206 2.58 -3.94 -9.79
C GLU A 206 2.44 -2.42 -9.69
N LEU A 207 1.35 -1.84 -10.21
CA LEU A 207 1.12 -0.39 -10.09
C LEU A 207 1.09 0.10 -8.63
N LEU A 208 0.61 -0.72 -7.69
CA LEU A 208 0.58 -0.36 -6.28
C LEU A 208 1.96 -0.51 -5.63
N ILE A 209 2.70 -1.57 -5.98
CA ILE A 209 4.08 -1.79 -5.52
C ILE A 209 5.01 -0.69 -6.04
N ASP A 210 4.88 -0.31 -7.30
CA ASP A 210 5.65 0.77 -7.92
C ASP A 210 5.48 2.08 -7.17
N ASN A 211 4.27 2.40 -6.70
CA ASN A 211 4.05 3.59 -5.89
C ASN A 211 4.89 3.56 -4.59
N LEU A 212 4.91 2.41 -3.90
CA LEU A 212 5.69 2.23 -2.67
C LEU A 212 7.20 2.37 -2.95
N MET A 213 7.67 1.71 -4.01
CA MET A 213 9.08 1.73 -4.41
C MET A 213 9.53 3.12 -4.84
N VAL A 214 8.73 3.84 -5.64
CA VAL A 214 9.00 5.22 -6.05
C VAL A 214 9.10 6.15 -4.84
N CYS A 215 8.23 5.96 -3.83
CA CYS A 215 8.28 6.73 -2.60
C CYS A 215 9.63 6.56 -1.89
N ILE A 216 10.02 5.31 -1.62
CA ILE A 216 11.30 5.00 -0.95
C ILE A 216 12.48 5.52 -1.76
N TYR A 217 12.49 5.26 -3.07
CA TYR A 217 13.54 5.73 -3.97
C TYR A 217 13.73 7.25 -3.91
N LEU A 218 12.65 8.02 -3.99
CA LEU A 218 12.72 9.49 -3.95
C LEU A 218 13.23 10.01 -2.60
N ILE A 219 12.78 9.40 -1.49
CA ILE A 219 13.25 9.76 -0.14
C ILE A 219 14.76 9.48 -0.03
N ILE A 220 15.21 8.26 -0.38
CA ILE A 220 16.63 7.88 -0.31
C ILE A 220 17.48 8.80 -1.18
N LYS A 221 17.04 9.04 -2.42
CA LYS A 221 17.74 9.93 -3.36
C LYS A 221 17.93 11.32 -2.75
N LYS A 222 16.86 11.91 -2.19
CA LYS A 222 16.92 13.26 -1.58
C LYS A 222 17.76 13.31 -0.31
N LEU A 223 17.69 12.28 0.53
CA LEU A 223 18.54 12.18 1.71
C LEU A 223 20.02 12.07 1.34
N THR A 224 20.35 11.30 0.31
CA THR A 224 21.71 11.14 -0.20
C THR A 224 22.24 12.46 -0.79
N GLU A 225 21.43 13.14 -1.63
CA GLU A 225 21.77 14.46 -2.18
C GLU A 225 22.12 15.47 -1.08
N ARG A 226 21.33 15.51 0.00
CA ARG A 226 21.58 16.41 1.14
C ARG A 226 22.81 16.01 1.96
N SER A 227 23.01 14.72 2.19
CA SER A 227 24.19 14.23 2.92
C SER A 227 25.49 14.60 2.22
N ILE A 228 25.54 14.49 0.89
CA ILE A 228 26.70 14.89 0.08
C ILE A 228 26.95 16.41 0.19
N ASN A 229 25.89 17.23 0.10
CA ASN A 229 26.01 18.69 0.17
C ASN A 229 26.44 19.20 1.55
N ASN A 230 26.23 18.43 2.63
CA ASN A 230 26.67 18.80 3.98
C ASN A 230 28.15 18.45 4.25
N ILE A 231 28.83 17.75 3.33
CA ILE A 231 30.25 17.35 3.45
C ILE A 231 31.19 18.33 2.70
N VAL A 232 30.64 19.20 1.84
CA VAL A 232 31.37 20.22 1.05
C VAL A 232 31.22 21.58 1.70
#